data_AF-A0A7R7GF78-F1
#
_entry.id   AF-A0A7R7GF78-F1
#
_cell.length_a   1.000
_cell.length_b   1.000
_cell.length_c   1.000
_cell.angle_alpha   90.00
_cell.angle_beta   90.00
_cell.angle_gamma   90.00
#
_symmetry.space_group_name_H-M   'P 1'
#
loop_
_entity.id
_entity.type
_entity.pdbx_description
1 polymer ?
#
loop_
_entity_poly.entity_id
_entity_poly.type
_entity_poly.pdbx_seq_one_letter_code
_entity_poly.pdbx_strand_id
1 'polypeptide(L)'
;MSIYGISINNAIAESRRQRGMVILGIVIILLTITAFLTGATSRAVQHFLDVDRSITSSDDIEVSLTQSLRDIAAQLRTTSPQNIPNINADVTHSINALSLLAKNQQHLEQFHITVSSVNHNITLGEQFLRYPALLNIPTIVQATAFSPAITEFLFNRKIKKLTGLYFPNPDLRKACDDLAEASVHWVVGDCVIDDNDVDHANSASPMLIIVKDGNITLAKNTTFEGLLVHLSTTPTKYTLSLKSGASINGAFLSNTQLIEHIAGSMHYSSKILTTLQRKPSLQKIIPITGSWYVQ
;
A
#
# COMPACT_ATOMS: atom_id res chain seq x y z
N MET A 1 -11.39 97.32 -55.45
CA MET A 1 -11.39 96.86 -54.05
C MET A 1 -11.98 95.46 -54.02
N SER A 2 -11.23 94.49 -53.48
CA SER A 2 -11.65 93.12 -53.10
C SER A 2 -12.01 92.09 -54.19
N ILE A 3 -11.00 91.43 -54.77
CA ILE A 3 -11.16 90.10 -55.43
C ILE A 3 -10.28 89.02 -54.74
N TYR A 4 -9.40 89.40 -53.81
CA TYR A 4 -8.47 88.48 -53.14
C TYR A 4 -9.04 87.70 -51.94
N GLY A 5 -10.27 88.00 -51.47
CA GLY A 5 -10.82 87.41 -50.25
C GLY A 5 -11.52 86.05 -50.39
N ILE A 6 -11.98 85.67 -51.59
CA ILE A 6 -12.83 84.48 -51.78
C ILE A 6 -12.00 83.21 -52.09
N SER A 7 -10.84 83.36 -52.73
CA SER A 7 -9.97 82.24 -53.10
C SER A 7 -9.30 81.56 -51.89
N ILE A 8 -8.97 82.34 -50.85
CA ILE A 8 -8.26 81.84 -49.67
C ILE A 8 -9.18 80.98 -48.79
N ASN A 9 -10.47 81.36 -48.66
CA ASN A 9 -11.43 80.64 -47.82
C ASN A 9 -11.79 79.25 -48.36
N ASN A 10 -11.87 79.09 -49.69
CA ASN A 10 -12.10 77.77 -50.30
C ASN A 10 -10.87 76.86 -50.19
N ALA A 11 -9.66 77.39 -50.40
CA ALA A 11 -8.42 76.62 -50.24
C ALA A 11 -8.18 76.15 -48.78
N ILE A 12 -8.56 76.97 -47.79
CA ILE A 12 -8.49 76.60 -46.36
C ILE A 12 -9.54 75.53 -46.01
N ALA A 13 -10.75 75.62 -46.59
CA ALA A 13 -11.81 74.64 -46.37
C ALA A 13 -11.48 73.28 -46.99
N GLU A 14 -10.90 73.25 -48.19
CA GLU A 14 -10.49 72.04 -48.90
C GLU A 14 -9.29 71.36 -48.20
N SER A 15 -8.33 72.16 -47.72
CA SER A 15 -7.21 71.71 -46.87
C SER A 15 -7.69 71.11 -45.53
N ARG A 16 -8.67 71.72 -44.86
CA ARG A 16 -9.28 71.15 -43.64
C ARG A 16 -10.01 69.83 -43.91
N ARG A 17 -10.68 69.72 -45.06
CA ARG A 17 -11.43 68.51 -45.45
C ARG A 17 -10.49 67.36 -45.81
N GLN A 18 -9.39 67.65 -46.51
CA GLN A 18 -8.32 66.69 -46.77
C GLN A 18 -7.62 66.23 -45.48
N ARG A 19 -7.30 67.16 -44.56
CA ARG A 19 -6.75 66.82 -43.24
C ARG A 19 -7.71 65.96 -42.42
N GLY A 20 -9.02 66.26 -42.45
CA GLY A 20 -10.06 65.46 -41.80
C GLY A 20 -10.16 64.04 -42.34
N MET A 21 -10.11 63.85 -43.66
CA MET A 21 -10.11 62.51 -44.28
C MET A 21 -8.85 61.71 -43.97
N VAL A 22 -7.68 62.35 -43.94
CA VAL A 22 -6.41 61.68 -43.56
C VAL A 22 -6.44 61.23 -42.10
N ILE A 23 -6.95 62.07 -41.18
CA ILE A 23 -7.09 61.71 -39.77
C ILE A 23 -8.07 60.53 -39.60
N LEU A 24 -9.18 60.53 -40.34
CA LEU A 24 -10.16 59.43 -40.28
C LEU A 24 -9.58 58.10 -40.78
N GLY A 25 -8.79 58.13 -41.86
CA GLY A 25 -8.07 56.96 -42.37
C GLY A 25 -7.06 56.40 -41.37
N ILE A 26 -6.31 57.27 -40.69
CA ILE A 26 -5.36 56.88 -39.64
C ILE A 26 -6.09 56.24 -38.45
N VAL A 27 -7.22 56.79 -38.03
CA VAL A 27 -8.04 56.24 -36.93
C VAL A 27 -8.61 54.87 -37.28
N ILE A 28 -9.07 54.65 -38.51
CA ILE A 28 -9.56 53.35 -38.96
C ILE A 28 -8.43 52.32 -38.98
N ILE A 29 -7.25 52.70 -39.48
CA ILE A 29 -6.07 51.82 -39.46
C ILE A 29 -5.71 51.45 -38.01
N LEU A 30 -5.65 52.43 -37.11
CA LEU A 30 -5.39 52.18 -35.67
C LEU A 30 -6.47 51.28 -35.02
N LEU A 31 -7.74 51.47 -35.35
CA LEU A 31 -8.84 50.63 -34.85
C LEU A 31 -8.74 49.20 -35.37
N THR A 32 -8.39 49.00 -36.64
CA THR A 32 -8.19 47.65 -37.19
C THR A 32 -6.98 46.95 -36.58
N ILE A 33 -5.88 47.68 -36.37
CA ILE A 33 -4.68 47.15 -35.71
C ILE A 33 -4.99 46.75 -34.27
N THR A 34 -5.66 47.62 -33.50
CA THR A 34 -6.03 47.32 -32.11
C THR A 34 -7.02 46.17 -31.99
N ALA A 35 -8.02 46.09 -32.88
CA ALA A 35 -8.96 44.96 -32.96
C ALA A 35 -8.26 43.64 -33.32
N PHE A 36 -7.28 43.68 -34.24
CA PHE A 36 -6.49 42.51 -34.60
C PHE A 36 -5.59 42.05 -33.45
N LEU A 37 -4.90 42.98 -32.78
CA LEU A 37 -4.08 42.69 -31.60
C LEU A 37 -4.89 42.10 -30.46
N THR A 38 -6.06 42.66 -30.13
CA THR A 38 -6.95 42.12 -29.08
C THR A 38 -7.56 40.77 -29.46
N GLY A 39 -7.95 40.58 -30.72
CA GLY A 39 -8.43 39.28 -31.21
C GLY A 39 -7.35 38.19 -31.16
N ALA A 40 -6.11 38.54 -31.53
CA ALA A 40 -4.98 37.61 -31.50
C ALA A 40 -4.59 37.22 -30.06
N THR A 41 -4.52 38.18 -29.13
CA THR A 41 -4.20 37.89 -27.72
C THR A 41 -5.31 37.09 -27.04
N SER A 42 -6.59 37.38 -27.32
CA SER A 42 -7.71 36.62 -26.78
C SER A 42 -7.65 35.14 -27.18
N ARG A 43 -7.35 34.84 -28.45
CA ARG A 43 -7.18 33.46 -28.93
C ARG A 43 -5.96 32.78 -28.30
N ALA A 44 -4.85 33.50 -28.16
CA ALA A 44 -3.65 32.95 -27.53
C ALA A 44 -3.88 32.60 -26.05
N VAL A 45 -4.61 33.47 -25.32
CA VAL A 45 -4.98 33.22 -23.91
C VAL A 45 -5.95 32.04 -23.80
N GLN A 46 -6.96 31.95 -24.67
CA GLN A 46 -7.87 30.80 -24.69
C GLN A 46 -7.12 29.49 -24.95
N HIS A 47 -6.24 29.46 -25.95
CA HIS A 47 -5.41 28.29 -26.23
C HIS A 47 -4.51 27.92 -25.04
N PHE A 48 -3.91 28.89 -24.37
CA PHE A 48 -3.10 28.62 -23.18
C PHE A 48 -3.95 28.03 -22.04
N LEU A 49 -5.14 28.60 -21.77
CA LEU A 49 -6.05 28.10 -20.74
C LEU A 49 -6.59 26.70 -21.06
N ASP A 50 -6.86 26.41 -22.32
CA ASP A 50 -7.33 25.09 -22.76
C ASP A 50 -6.24 24.04 -22.61
N VAL A 51 -4.97 24.39 -22.91
CA VAL A 51 -3.81 23.54 -22.66
C VAL A 51 -3.60 23.33 -21.17
N ASP A 52 -3.63 24.38 -20.36
CA ASP A 52 -3.42 24.33 -18.91
C ASP A 52 -4.49 23.46 -18.21
N ARG A 53 -5.76 23.59 -18.63
CA ARG A 53 -6.85 22.70 -18.17
C ARG A 53 -6.65 21.25 -18.58
N SER A 54 -6.20 21.02 -19.81
CA SER A 54 -5.93 19.66 -20.32
C SER A 54 -4.81 18.97 -19.52
N ILE A 55 -3.75 19.72 -19.20
CA ILE A 55 -2.65 19.24 -18.35
C ILE A 55 -3.16 18.91 -16.95
N THR A 56 -3.84 19.85 -16.29
CA THR A 56 -4.38 19.66 -14.94
C THR A 56 -5.34 18.46 -14.87
N SER A 57 -6.23 18.33 -15.87
CA SER A 57 -7.15 17.19 -15.95
C SER A 57 -6.42 15.86 -16.14
N SER A 58 -5.31 15.85 -16.88
CA SER A 58 -4.51 14.63 -17.09
C SER A 58 -3.80 14.22 -15.79
N ASP A 59 -3.24 15.18 -15.06
CA ASP A 59 -2.62 14.94 -13.74
C ASP A 59 -3.63 14.37 -12.73
N ASP A 60 -4.84 14.94 -12.67
CA ASP A 60 -5.91 14.45 -11.80
C ASP A 60 -6.33 13.01 -12.13
N ILE A 61 -6.38 12.65 -13.42
CA ILE A 61 -6.68 11.29 -13.86
C ILE A 61 -5.55 10.34 -13.47
N GLU A 62 -4.29 10.71 -13.68
CA GLU A 62 -3.15 9.88 -13.31
C GLU A 62 -3.11 9.61 -11.80
N VAL A 63 -3.42 10.62 -10.98
CA VAL A 63 -3.55 10.47 -9.52
C VAL A 63 -4.68 9.48 -9.17
N SER A 64 -5.84 9.60 -9.82
CA SER A 64 -6.98 8.72 -9.61
C SER A 64 -6.69 7.26 -10.01
N LEU A 65 -6.01 7.06 -11.15
CA LEU A 65 -5.55 5.75 -11.61
C LEU A 65 -4.51 5.16 -10.65
N THR A 66 -3.55 5.97 -10.19
CA THR A 66 -2.54 5.54 -9.22
C THR A 66 -3.18 5.10 -7.90
N GLN A 67 -4.19 5.85 -7.42
CA GLN A 67 -4.93 5.49 -6.22
C GLN A 67 -5.68 4.17 -6.41
N SER A 68 -6.40 4.02 -7.53
CA SER A 68 -7.11 2.78 -7.88
C SER A 68 -6.17 1.58 -7.93
N LEU A 69 -4.99 1.74 -8.53
CA LEU A 69 -3.97 0.70 -8.61
C LEU A 69 -3.46 0.28 -7.22
N ARG A 70 -3.23 1.24 -6.32
CA ARG A 70 -2.85 0.97 -4.92
C ARG A 70 -3.95 0.25 -4.15
N ASP A 71 -5.20 0.63 -4.36
CA ASP A 71 -6.35 0.01 -3.68
C ASP A 71 -6.58 -1.43 -4.18
N ILE A 72 -6.42 -1.70 -5.48
CA ILE A 72 -6.42 -3.07 -6.05
C ILE A 72 -5.29 -3.88 -5.40
N ALA A 73 -4.07 -3.35 -5.38
CA ALA A 73 -2.93 -4.02 -4.78
C ALA A 73 -3.18 -4.35 -3.29
N ALA A 74 -3.75 -3.42 -2.52
CA ALA A 74 -4.11 -3.63 -1.13
C ALA A 74 -5.12 -4.78 -0.95
N GLN A 75 -6.13 -4.87 -1.82
CA GLN A 75 -7.13 -5.94 -1.78
C GLN A 75 -6.56 -7.31 -2.19
N LEU A 76 -5.64 -7.35 -3.16
CA LEU A 76 -4.94 -8.58 -3.60
C LEU A 76 -4.11 -9.24 -2.50
N ARG A 77 -3.88 -8.54 -1.39
CA ARG A 77 -3.24 -9.10 -0.20
C ARG A 77 -4.04 -10.25 0.41
N THR A 78 -5.37 -10.14 0.40
CA THR A 78 -6.27 -11.10 1.05
C THR A 78 -7.27 -11.75 0.11
N THR A 79 -7.49 -11.14 -1.05
CA THR A 79 -8.54 -11.54 -2.00
C THR A 79 -7.92 -12.16 -3.26
N SER A 80 -8.62 -13.12 -3.85
CA SER A 80 -8.22 -13.72 -5.12
C SER A 80 -8.38 -12.71 -6.27
N PRO A 81 -7.50 -12.71 -7.29
CA PRO A 81 -7.58 -11.77 -8.42
C PRO A 81 -8.94 -11.72 -9.12
N GLN A 82 -9.65 -12.84 -9.20
CA GLN A 82 -10.95 -12.97 -9.87
C GLN A 82 -12.10 -12.31 -9.09
N ASN A 83 -11.90 -12.03 -7.81
CA ASN A 83 -12.93 -11.50 -6.92
C ASN A 83 -12.71 -10.01 -6.60
N ILE A 84 -11.75 -9.35 -7.26
CA ILE A 84 -11.52 -7.92 -7.07
C ILE A 84 -12.59 -7.14 -7.83
N PRO A 85 -13.48 -6.40 -7.14
CA PRO A 85 -14.50 -5.60 -7.80
C PRO A 85 -13.89 -4.37 -8.49
N ASN A 86 -14.62 -3.81 -9.46
CA ASN A 86 -14.28 -2.49 -9.98
C ASN A 86 -14.41 -1.45 -8.87
N ILE A 87 -13.34 -0.71 -8.62
CA ILE A 87 -13.26 0.27 -7.52
C ILE A 87 -14.03 1.55 -7.89
N ASN A 88 -14.02 1.92 -9.16
CA ASN A 88 -14.66 3.12 -9.69
C ASN A 88 -15.33 2.79 -11.03
N ALA A 89 -16.47 3.42 -11.33
CA ALA A 89 -17.16 3.29 -12.61
C ALA A 89 -16.33 3.85 -13.79
N ASP A 90 -15.49 4.85 -13.52
CA ASP A 90 -14.64 5.50 -14.53
C ASP A 90 -13.29 4.80 -14.77
N VAL A 91 -13.03 3.71 -14.07
CA VAL A 91 -11.76 2.95 -14.15
C VAL A 91 -12.05 1.49 -14.45
N THR A 92 -11.36 0.95 -15.45
CA THR A 92 -11.31 -0.49 -15.72
C THR A 92 -9.97 -1.04 -15.28
N HIS A 93 -9.95 -2.30 -14.82
CA HIS A 93 -8.69 -2.95 -14.44
C HIS A 93 -8.56 -4.35 -15.03
N SER A 94 -7.32 -4.78 -15.21
CA SER A 94 -6.96 -6.16 -15.50
C SER A 94 -5.83 -6.60 -14.58
N ILE A 95 -5.88 -7.86 -14.15
CA ILE A 95 -4.92 -8.44 -13.20
C ILE A 95 -4.44 -9.77 -13.77
N ASN A 96 -3.16 -9.83 -14.12
CA ASN A 96 -2.50 -11.08 -14.51
C ASN A 96 -1.69 -11.60 -13.33
N ALA A 97 -2.00 -12.82 -12.86
CA ALA A 97 -1.31 -13.44 -11.73
C ALA A 97 -0.36 -14.54 -12.22
N LEU A 98 0.87 -14.53 -11.70
CA LEU A 98 1.89 -15.54 -11.93
C LEU A 98 2.32 -16.15 -10.60
N SER A 99 2.16 -17.47 -10.47
CA SER A 99 2.64 -18.24 -9.32
C SER A 99 4.14 -18.48 -9.45
N LEU A 100 4.89 -18.20 -8.38
CA LEU A 100 6.33 -18.35 -8.29
C LEU A 100 6.72 -19.20 -7.07
N LEU A 101 7.88 -19.85 -7.14
CA LEU A 101 8.46 -20.59 -6.03
C LEU A 101 9.85 -20.05 -5.71
N ALA A 102 10.06 -19.65 -4.45
CA ALA A 102 11.38 -19.24 -3.98
C ALA A 102 12.25 -20.46 -3.61
N LYS A 103 13.51 -20.19 -3.24
CA LYS A 103 14.57 -21.17 -2.94
C LYS A 103 14.21 -22.26 -1.90
N ASN A 104 13.13 -22.08 -1.13
CA ASN A 104 12.64 -23.02 -0.11
C ASN A 104 11.22 -23.55 -0.38
N GLN A 105 10.78 -23.60 -1.65
CA GLN A 105 9.39 -23.92 -2.04
C GLN A 105 8.33 -22.97 -1.42
N GLN A 106 8.77 -21.81 -0.96
CA GLN A 106 7.89 -20.76 -0.48
C GLN A 106 7.09 -20.21 -1.67
N HIS A 107 5.77 -20.26 -1.54
CA HIS A 107 4.86 -19.78 -2.56
C HIS A 107 4.87 -18.26 -2.59
N LEU A 108 5.10 -17.70 -3.77
CA LEU A 108 5.06 -16.28 -4.06
C LEU A 108 4.09 -16.06 -5.22
N GLU A 109 3.52 -14.87 -5.29
CA GLU A 109 2.68 -14.51 -6.43
C GLU A 109 3.07 -13.13 -6.95
N GLN A 110 3.25 -13.05 -8.25
CA GLN A 110 3.46 -11.79 -8.94
C GLN A 110 2.15 -11.39 -9.62
N PHE A 111 1.73 -10.15 -9.42
CA PHE A 111 0.58 -9.57 -10.09
C PHE A 111 1.05 -8.48 -11.03
N HIS A 112 0.56 -8.49 -12.27
CA HIS A 112 0.63 -7.33 -13.14
C HIS A 112 -0.77 -6.71 -13.16
N ILE A 113 -0.87 -5.53 -12.55
CA ILE A 113 -2.11 -4.75 -12.48
C ILE A 113 -2.03 -3.69 -13.55
N THR A 114 -3.08 -3.58 -14.37
CA THR A 114 -3.24 -2.49 -15.33
C THR A 114 -4.57 -1.83 -15.06
N VAL A 115 -4.58 -0.50 -14.93
CA VAL A 115 -5.78 0.33 -14.76
C VAL A 115 -5.89 1.31 -15.92
N SER A 116 -7.08 1.44 -16.50
CA SER A 116 -7.34 2.30 -17.64
C SER A 116 -8.55 3.18 -17.37
N SER A 117 -8.45 4.46 -17.73
CA SER A 117 -9.59 5.38 -17.68
C SER A 117 -10.60 4.99 -18.76
N VAL A 118 -11.89 4.98 -18.43
CA VAL A 118 -12.96 4.69 -19.40
C VAL A 118 -13.12 5.84 -20.40
N ASN A 119 -12.95 7.07 -19.92
CA ASN A 119 -13.24 8.29 -20.70
C ASN A 119 -11.97 8.89 -21.35
N HIS A 120 -10.80 8.34 -21.06
CA HIS A 120 -9.51 8.88 -21.52
C HIS A 120 -8.61 7.74 -21.96
N ASN A 121 -7.80 7.97 -22.99
CA ASN A 121 -6.84 6.99 -23.47
C ASN A 121 -5.55 7.00 -22.64
N ILE A 122 -5.69 6.81 -21.33
CA ILE A 122 -4.58 6.75 -20.37
C ILE A 122 -4.68 5.42 -19.62
N THR A 123 -3.59 4.68 -19.63
CA THR A 123 -3.43 3.38 -18.98
C THR A 123 -2.18 3.39 -18.11
N LEU A 124 -2.33 2.98 -16.86
CA LEU A 124 -1.24 2.82 -15.90
C LEU A 124 -1.06 1.32 -15.60
N GLY A 125 0.18 0.85 -15.62
CA GLY A 125 0.50 -0.51 -15.21
C GLY A 125 1.65 -0.56 -14.22
N GLU A 126 1.58 -1.50 -13.27
CA GLU A 126 2.65 -1.78 -12.31
C GLU A 126 2.61 -3.25 -11.90
N GLN A 127 3.77 -3.81 -11.57
CA GLN A 127 3.89 -5.17 -11.06
C GLN A 127 4.05 -5.18 -9.55
N PHE A 128 3.41 -6.15 -8.91
CA PHE A 128 3.43 -6.35 -7.46
C PHE A 128 3.88 -7.76 -7.13
N LEU A 129 4.60 -7.89 -6.01
CA LEU A 129 4.97 -9.18 -5.43
C LEU A 129 4.24 -9.39 -4.11
N ARG A 130 3.44 -10.45 -4.05
CA ARG A 130 2.84 -10.98 -2.84
C ARG A 130 3.73 -12.06 -2.23
N TYR A 131 4.10 -11.87 -0.96
CA TYR A 131 4.99 -12.74 -0.21
C TYR A 131 4.58 -12.80 1.27
N PRO A 132 4.81 -13.91 1.98
CA PRO A 132 4.41 -14.02 3.39
C PRO A 132 5.37 -13.24 4.30
N ALA A 133 4.83 -12.68 5.38
CA ALA A 133 5.56 -11.99 6.44
C ALA A 133 6.48 -12.95 7.20
N LEU A 134 6.01 -14.19 7.42
CA LEU A 134 6.81 -15.32 7.86
C LEU A 134 7.58 -15.88 6.66
N LEU A 135 8.85 -15.54 6.53
CA LEU A 135 9.67 -15.86 5.36
C LEU A 135 10.20 -17.29 5.40
N ASN A 136 10.64 -17.75 6.57
CA ASN A 136 11.18 -19.08 6.75
C ASN A 136 10.40 -19.86 7.80
N ILE A 137 10.13 -21.12 7.50
CA ILE A 137 9.57 -22.07 8.46
C ILE A 137 10.73 -22.58 9.32
N PRO A 138 10.65 -22.49 10.66
CA PRO A 138 11.68 -23.02 11.55
C PRO A 138 11.82 -24.53 11.37
N THR A 139 13.04 -25.03 11.46
CA THR A 139 13.31 -26.47 11.54
C THR A 139 13.04 -27.00 12.95
N ILE A 140 12.92 -28.33 13.08
CA ILE A 140 12.78 -28.97 14.41
C ILE A 140 13.91 -28.57 15.37
N VAL A 141 15.15 -28.47 14.87
CA VAL A 141 16.31 -28.08 15.67
C VAL A 141 16.15 -26.67 16.23
N GLN A 142 15.65 -25.74 15.41
CA GLN A 142 15.37 -24.37 15.84
C GLN A 142 14.18 -24.32 16.82
N ALA A 143 13.16 -25.16 16.65
CA ALA A 143 12.01 -25.25 17.56
C ALA A 143 12.37 -25.81 18.94
N THR A 144 13.53 -26.47 19.09
CA THR A 144 13.98 -27.06 20.36
C THR A 144 15.07 -26.26 21.07
N ALA A 145 15.54 -25.14 20.50
CA ALA A 145 16.63 -24.35 21.06
C ALA A 145 16.39 -22.84 20.89
N PHE A 146 16.88 -22.03 21.83
CA PHE A 146 16.83 -20.58 21.67
C PHE A 146 17.83 -20.10 20.62
N SER A 147 17.50 -19.03 19.89
CA SER A 147 18.38 -18.43 18.88
C SER A 147 18.26 -16.91 18.85
N PRO A 148 19.33 -16.15 19.16
CA PRO A 148 19.31 -14.69 19.12
C PRO A 148 18.95 -14.11 17.75
N ALA A 149 19.18 -14.86 16.68
CA ALA A 149 18.92 -14.46 15.29
C ALA A 149 17.57 -14.96 14.75
N ILE A 150 16.67 -15.42 15.64
CA ILE A 150 15.41 -16.03 15.20
C ILE A 150 14.50 -15.03 14.47
N THR A 151 14.52 -13.76 14.86
CA THR A 151 13.73 -12.71 14.19
C THR A 151 14.24 -12.43 12.78
N GLU A 152 15.56 -12.43 12.57
CA GLU A 152 16.16 -12.28 11.25
C GLU A 152 15.83 -13.49 10.38
N PHE A 153 15.87 -14.69 10.95
CA PHE A 153 15.52 -15.91 10.24
C PHE A 153 14.04 -15.93 9.83
N LEU A 154 13.12 -15.73 10.76
CA LEU A 154 11.68 -15.81 10.49
C LEU A 154 11.15 -14.64 9.65
N PHE A 155 11.61 -13.42 9.91
CA PHE A 155 10.96 -12.19 9.42
C PHE A 155 11.92 -11.25 8.66
N ASN A 156 13.20 -11.60 8.52
CA ASN A 156 14.22 -10.72 7.94
C ASN A 156 14.26 -9.33 8.61
N ARG A 157 14.09 -9.33 9.94
CA ARG A 157 14.11 -8.14 10.79
C ARG A 157 14.88 -8.44 12.05
N LYS A 158 15.78 -7.54 12.43
CA LYS A 158 16.41 -7.57 13.76
C LYS A 158 15.35 -7.32 14.82
N ILE A 159 15.48 -7.95 15.98
CA ILE A 159 14.53 -7.79 17.11
C ILE A 159 14.23 -6.31 17.44
N LYS A 160 15.26 -5.45 17.43
CA LYS A 160 15.12 -4.00 17.71
C LYS A 160 14.25 -3.25 16.70
N LYS A 161 14.08 -3.79 15.48
CA LYS A 161 13.30 -3.21 14.39
C LYS A 161 11.98 -3.94 14.12
N LEU A 162 11.75 -5.08 14.78
CA LEU A 162 10.52 -5.84 14.63
C LEU A 162 9.46 -5.27 15.58
N THR A 163 8.35 -4.84 15.01
CA THR A 163 7.17 -4.35 15.74
C THR A 163 5.93 -5.07 15.22
N GLY A 164 4.83 -5.03 15.98
CA GLY A 164 3.57 -5.63 15.53
C GLY A 164 3.10 -5.11 14.16
N LEU A 165 3.35 -3.83 13.86
CA LEU A 165 3.03 -3.20 12.56
C LEU A 165 3.78 -3.77 11.35
N TYR A 166 4.74 -4.68 11.57
CA TYR A 166 5.35 -5.43 10.48
C TYR A 166 4.33 -6.32 9.73
N PHE A 167 3.32 -6.81 10.46
CA PHE A 167 2.24 -7.63 9.95
C PHE A 167 1.10 -6.75 9.41
N PRO A 168 0.32 -7.20 8.41
CA PRO A 168 -0.78 -6.42 7.83
C PRO A 168 -1.79 -5.93 8.85
N ASN A 169 -2.34 -6.88 9.61
CA ASN A 169 -3.49 -6.71 10.50
C ASN A 169 -3.16 -7.43 11.82
N PRO A 170 -2.18 -6.93 12.58
CA PRO A 170 -1.81 -7.52 13.85
C PRO A 170 -2.87 -7.18 14.90
N ASP A 171 -3.15 -8.14 15.78
CA ASP A 171 -3.85 -7.87 17.02
C ASP A 171 -2.83 -7.47 18.11
N LEU A 172 -2.81 -6.19 18.48
CA LEU A 172 -1.83 -5.63 19.42
C LEU A 172 -2.39 -5.64 20.84
N ARG A 173 -1.76 -6.39 21.75
CA ARG A 173 -2.25 -6.59 23.11
C ARG A 173 -1.19 -6.45 24.18
N LYS A 174 -1.64 -6.38 25.43
CA LYS A 174 -0.80 -6.41 26.63
C LYS A 174 -0.84 -7.76 27.36
N ALA A 175 -1.88 -8.56 27.10
CA ALA A 175 -2.08 -9.89 27.62
C ALA A 175 -2.72 -10.80 26.55
N CYS A 176 -2.85 -12.08 26.86
CA CYS A 176 -3.54 -13.08 26.04
C CYS A 176 -4.94 -13.32 26.62
N ASP A 177 -5.82 -12.33 26.52
CA ASP A 177 -7.16 -12.35 27.08
C ASP A 177 -8.22 -12.26 25.99
N ASP A 178 -8.99 -13.30 25.73
CA ASP A 178 -9.98 -13.34 24.64
C ASP A 178 -9.30 -13.05 23.29
N LEU A 179 -8.30 -13.86 22.92
CA LEU A 179 -7.68 -13.77 21.60
C LEU A 179 -8.77 -13.94 20.53
N ALA A 180 -8.98 -12.90 19.72
CA ALA A 180 -9.95 -12.94 18.62
C ALA A 180 -9.48 -13.92 17.53
N GLU A 181 -10.36 -14.24 16.56
CA GLU A 181 -10.03 -15.05 15.37
C GLU A 181 -8.98 -14.44 14.40
N ALA A 182 -8.17 -13.49 14.88
CA ALA A 182 -7.00 -13.02 14.18
C ALA A 182 -5.96 -14.15 14.07
N SER A 183 -5.14 -14.11 13.03
CA SER A 183 -4.08 -15.12 12.87
C SER A 183 -2.72 -14.65 13.39
N VAL A 184 -2.62 -13.40 13.85
CA VAL A 184 -1.39 -12.79 14.33
C VAL A 184 -1.67 -11.94 15.56
N HIS A 185 -1.18 -12.38 16.71
CA HIS A 185 -1.24 -11.64 17.96
C HIS A 185 0.15 -11.19 18.37
N TRP A 186 0.27 -9.91 18.71
CA TRP A 186 1.47 -9.30 19.22
C TRP A 186 1.21 -8.81 20.64
N VAL A 187 1.75 -9.54 21.61
CA VAL A 187 1.49 -9.33 23.03
C VAL A 187 2.74 -8.73 23.66
N VAL A 188 2.60 -7.64 24.40
CA VAL A 188 3.69 -7.02 25.17
C VAL A 188 3.39 -7.15 26.66
N GLY A 189 4.07 -8.09 27.32
CA GLY A 189 3.80 -8.49 28.70
C GLY A 189 3.46 -9.96 28.83
N ASP A 190 3.01 -10.33 30.04
CA ASP A 190 2.67 -11.72 30.37
C ASP A 190 1.47 -12.22 29.54
N CYS A 191 1.56 -13.48 29.12
CA CYS A 191 0.57 -14.14 28.28
C CYS A 191 0.18 -15.46 28.93
N VAL A 192 -1.09 -15.57 29.36
CA VAL A 192 -1.70 -16.82 29.76
C VAL A 192 -2.65 -17.21 28.64
N ILE A 193 -2.45 -18.38 28.04
CA ILE A 193 -3.25 -18.89 26.93
C ILE A 193 -4.11 -20.01 27.51
N ASP A 194 -5.42 -19.84 27.49
CA ASP A 194 -6.40 -20.86 27.86
C ASP A 194 -7.20 -21.36 26.65
N ASP A 195 -8.19 -22.22 26.90
CA ASP A 195 -8.97 -22.86 25.84
C ASP A 195 -9.85 -21.87 25.07
N ASN A 196 -10.37 -20.81 25.73
CA ASN A 196 -11.18 -19.79 25.07
C ASN A 196 -10.33 -18.93 24.12
N ASP A 197 -9.03 -18.79 24.41
CA ASP A 197 -8.10 -18.04 23.57
C ASP A 197 -7.72 -18.78 22.28
N VAL A 198 -7.92 -20.10 22.20
CA VAL A 198 -7.42 -20.93 21.09
C VAL A 198 -8.45 -21.90 20.53
N ASP A 199 -9.70 -21.87 20.99
CA ASP A 199 -10.79 -22.75 20.52
C ASP A 199 -11.04 -22.67 19.01
N HIS A 200 -10.81 -21.49 18.43
CA HIS A 200 -10.91 -21.20 17.00
C HIS A 200 -9.62 -21.54 16.23
N ALA A 201 -8.52 -21.84 16.93
CA ALA A 201 -7.25 -22.26 16.36
C ALA A 201 -7.29 -23.76 16.03
N ASN A 202 -6.99 -24.11 14.78
CA ASN A 202 -6.87 -25.50 14.39
C ASN A 202 -5.88 -25.67 13.23
N SER A 203 -5.67 -26.90 12.79
CA SER A 203 -4.60 -27.22 11.83
C SER A 203 -4.85 -26.65 10.44
N ALA A 204 -6.10 -26.29 10.13
CA ALA A 204 -6.51 -25.56 8.94
C ALA A 204 -6.47 -24.04 9.15
N SER A 205 -6.67 -23.56 10.39
CA SER A 205 -6.62 -22.15 10.77
C SER A 205 -5.62 -21.87 11.91
N PRO A 206 -4.30 -22.13 11.73
CA PRO A 206 -3.33 -21.95 12.80
C PRO A 206 -3.05 -20.47 13.10
N MET A 207 -2.47 -20.18 14.27
CA MET A 207 -2.21 -18.81 14.73
C MET A 207 -0.72 -18.54 14.94
N LEU A 208 -0.33 -17.27 14.79
CA LEU A 208 0.97 -16.75 15.19
C LEU A 208 0.77 -15.91 16.45
N ILE A 209 1.38 -16.31 17.56
CA ILE A 209 1.43 -15.50 18.78
C ILE A 209 2.88 -15.10 19.02
N ILE A 210 3.12 -13.80 19.11
CA ILE A 210 4.41 -13.23 19.47
C ILE A 210 4.26 -12.57 20.85
N VAL A 211 4.94 -13.11 21.85
CA VAL A 211 4.97 -12.57 23.20
C VAL A 211 6.30 -11.87 23.41
N LYS A 212 6.25 -10.57 23.66
CA LYS A 212 7.41 -9.72 23.87
C LYS A 212 7.54 -9.34 25.34
N ASP A 213 8.72 -9.59 25.91
CA ASP A 213 9.11 -9.19 27.26
C ASP A 213 8.12 -9.65 28.35
N GLY A 214 7.70 -10.91 28.31
CA GLY A 214 6.73 -11.46 29.26
C GLY A 214 6.79 -12.97 29.41
N ASN A 215 6.21 -13.47 30.50
CA ASN A 215 6.07 -14.90 30.76
C ASN A 215 4.98 -15.50 29.87
N ILE A 216 5.13 -16.79 29.55
CA ILE A 216 4.14 -17.53 28.77
C ILE A 216 3.64 -18.70 29.61
N THR A 217 2.33 -18.80 29.77
CA THR A 217 1.67 -19.95 30.40
C THR A 217 0.60 -20.51 29.48
N LEU A 218 0.70 -21.79 29.14
CA LEU A 218 -0.37 -22.53 28.48
C LEU A 218 -1.17 -23.29 29.54
N ALA A 219 -2.46 -23.00 29.67
CA ALA A 219 -3.34 -23.53 30.71
C ALA A 219 -3.56 -25.05 30.56
N LYS A 220 -4.17 -25.66 31.58
CA LYS A 220 -4.39 -27.11 31.61
C LYS A 220 -5.31 -27.53 30.47
N ASN A 221 -4.98 -28.63 29.80
CA ASN A 221 -5.74 -29.20 28.70
C ASN A 221 -5.94 -28.28 27.48
N THR A 222 -5.18 -27.19 27.38
CA THR A 222 -5.25 -26.26 26.23
C THR A 222 -4.36 -26.75 25.10
N THR A 223 -4.89 -26.81 23.88
CA THR A 223 -4.15 -27.16 22.67
C THR A 223 -3.95 -25.93 21.78
N PHE A 224 -2.71 -25.47 21.66
CA PHE A 224 -2.35 -24.39 20.75
C PHE A 224 -1.84 -24.93 19.41
N GLU A 225 -2.47 -24.53 18.30
CA GLU A 225 -2.05 -24.92 16.95
C GLU A 225 -1.47 -23.74 16.16
N GLY A 226 -0.15 -23.72 15.99
CA GLY A 226 0.52 -22.63 15.28
C GLY A 226 1.97 -22.38 15.67
N LEU A 227 2.37 -21.12 15.58
CA LEU A 227 3.71 -20.66 15.90
C LEU A 227 3.67 -19.72 17.09
N LEU A 228 4.31 -20.12 18.18
CA LEU A 228 4.48 -19.29 19.38
C LEU A 228 5.93 -18.79 19.44
N VAL A 229 6.11 -17.48 19.44
CA VAL A 229 7.44 -16.85 19.47
C VAL A 229 7.56 -15.98 20.71
N HIS A 230 8.54 -16.28 21.55
CA HIS A 230 8.94 -15.43 22.66
C HIS A 230 10.09 -14.51 22.26
N LEU A 231 9.97 -13.22 22.54
CA LEU A 231 10.98 -12.20 22.25
C LEU A 231 11.33 -11.42 23.52
N SER A 232 12.55 -11.59 24.02
CA SER A 232 13.11 -10.72 25.07
C SER A 232 14.01 -9.64 24.47
N THR A 233 13.77 -8.40 24.86
CA THR A 233 14.66 -7.25 24.60
C THR A 233 15.44 -6.82 25.83
N THR A 234 15.22 -7.48 26.97
CA THR A 234 15.84 -7.19 28.26
C THR A 234 16.69 -8.38 28.74
N PRO A 235 17.62 -8.19 29.68
CA PRO A 235 18.37 -9.31 30.27
C PRO A 235 17.52 -10.15 31.26
N THR A 236 16.26 -9.79 31.47
CA THR A 236 15.33 -10.49 32.37
C THR A 236 15.13 -11.93 31.91
N LYS A 237 15.12 -12.86 32.87
CA LYS A 237 14.75 -14.25 32.61
C LYS A 237 13.23 -14.39 32.70
N TYR A 238 12.64 -14.83 31.61
CA TYR A 238 11.21 -15.12 31.52
C TYR A 238 10.95 -16.62 31.62
N THR A 239 9.71 -16.96 31.93
CA THR A 239 9.27 -18.33 32.17
C THR A 239 8.36 -18.82 31.06
N LEU A 240 8.57 -20.06 30.62
CA LEU A 240 7.61 -20.83 29.83
C LEU A 240 7.00 -21.92 30.72
N SER A 241 5.68 -21.87 30.96
CA SER A 241 4.96 -22.89 31.73
C SER A 241 3.92 -23.57 30.86
N LEU A 242 4.13 -24.86 30.55
CA LEU A 242 3.11 -25.71 29.95
C LEU A 242 2.46 -26.52 31.08
N LYS A 243 1.19 -26.27 31.39
CA LYS A 243 0.50 -27.04 32.43
C LYS A 243 0.19 -28.47 31.96
N SER A 244 -0.23 -29.31 32.90
CA SER A 244 -0.59 -30.70 32.60
C SER A 244 -1.71 -30.77 31.56
N GLY A 245 -1.54 -31.65 30.57
CA GLY A 245 -2.49 -31.82 29.46
C GLY A 245 -2.39 -30.73 28.37
N ALA A 246 -1.61 -29.67 28.58
CA ALA A 246 -1.41 -28.63 27.58
C ALA A 246 -0.52 -29.13 26.43
N SER A 247 -0.80 -28.71 25.19
CA SER A 247 -0.02 -29.12 24.03
C SER A 247 0.22 -27.98 23.04
N ILE A 248 1.44 -27.85 22.54
CA ILE A 248 1.80 -26.97 21.42
C ILE A 248 1.98 -27.82 20.16
N ASN A 249 1.12 -27.65 19.17
CA ASN A 249 1.21 -28.28 17.85
C ASN A 249 1.69 -27.25 16.81
N GLY A 250 2.93 -27.39 16.32
CA GLY A 250 3.53 -26.44 15.38
C GLY A 250 4.97 -26.13 15.74
N ALA A 251 5.26 -24.97 16.34
CA ALA A 251 6.58 -24.70 16.93
C ALA A 251 6.53 -23.64 18.03
N PHE A 252 7.44 -23.79 18.99
CA PHE A 252 7.79 -22.76 19.96
C PHE A 252 9.21 -22.26 19.67
N LEU A 253 9.43 -20.95 19.74
CA LEU A 253 10.72 -20.34 19.49
C LEU A 253 10.99 -19.23 20.50
N SER A 254 12.24 -19.07 20.91
CA SER A 254 12.66 -17.95 21.74
C SER A 254 14.00 -17.39 21.27
N ASN A 255 14.18 -16.08 21.38
CA ASN A 255 15.48 -15.46 21.12
C ASN A 255 16.45 -15.54 22.31
N THR A 256 15.95 -15.86 23.51
CA THR A 256 16.72 -16.02 24.74
C THR A 256 16.36 -17.32 25.44
N GLN A 257 17.26 -17.81 26.29
CA GLN A 257 16.95 -18.95 27.14
C GLN A 257 15.86 -18.59 28.16
N LEU A 258 14.90 -19.51 28.35
CA LEU A 258 13.80 -19.36 29.30
C LEU A 258 13.94 -20.32 30.48
N ILE A 259 13.25 -20.01 31.56
CA ILE A 259 13.00 -20.95 32.65
C ILE A 259 11.81 -21.80 32.24
N GLU A 260 12.00 -23.11 32.11
CA GLU A 260 10.98 -24.02 31.57
C GLU A 260 10.32 -24.83 32.69
N HIS A 261 9.00 -24.78 32.74
CA HIS A 261 8.14 -25.60 33.60
C HIS A 261 7.15 -26.37 32.72
N ILE A 262 7.63 -27.46 32.13
CA ILE A 262 6.90 -28.23 31.12
C ILE A 262 6.29 -29.49 31.77
N ALA A 263 4.99 -29.46 32.00
CA ALA A 263 4.17 -30.61 32.38
C ALA A 263 3.24 -31.10 31.25
N GLY A 264 3.28 -30.41 30.10
CA GLY A 264 2.54 -30.74 28.87
C GLY A 264 3.45 -31.30 27.77
N SER A 265 3.03 -31.17 26.51
CA SER A 265 3.79 -31.63 25.33
C SER A 265 4.02 -30.53 24.29
N MET A 266 5.09 -30.69 23.50
CA MET A 266 5.37 -29.86 22.33
C MET A 266 5.64 -30.78 21.14
N HIS A 267 4.85 -30.61 20.07
CA HIS A 267 4.93 -31.40 18.85
C HIS A 267 5.25 -30.50 17.66
N TYR A 268 6.43 -30.68 17.09
CA TYR A 268 6.81 -29.94 15.90
C TYR A 268 5.97 -30.37 14.69
N SER A 269 5.39 -29.41 13.96
CA SER A 269 4.59 -29.68 12.75
C SER A 269 4.86 -28.68 11.63
N SER A 270 5.70 -29.09 10.67
CA SER A 270 5.97 -28.31 9.45
C SER A 270 4.70 -28.03 8.64
N LYS A 271 3.73 -28.95 8.65
CA LYS A 271 2.45 -28.80 7.94
C LYS A 271 1.66 -27.61 8.50
N ILE A 272 1.49 -27.54 9.82
CA ILE A 272 0.80 -26.43 10.49
C ILE A 272 1.50 -25.10 10.18
N LEU A 273 2.82 -25.06 10.23
CA LEU A 273 3.60 -23.84 9.95
C LEU A 273 3.51 -23.42 8.48
N THR A 274 3.42 -24.37 7.55
CA THR A 274 3.20 -24.09 6.12
C THR A 274 1.80 -23.55 5.87
N THR A 275 0.77 -24.11 6.52
CA THR A 275 -0.60 -23.58 6.49
C THR A 275 -0.62 -22.15 7.04
N LEU A 276 0.03 -21.90 8.17
CA LEU A 276 0.15 -20.57 8.77
C LEU A 276 0.82 -19.59 7.80
N GLN A 277 1.96 -19.96 7.21
CA GLN A 277 2.68 -19.11 6.25
C GLN A 277 1.81 -18.67 5.05
N ARG A 278 0.84 -19.49 4.64
CA ARG A 278 -0.08 -19.21 3.53
C ARG A 278 -1.31 -18.40 3.91
N LYS A 279 -1.51 -18.08 5.20
CA LYS A 279 -2.69 -17.31 5.62
C LYS A 279 -2.68 -15.89 5.01
N PRO A 280 -3.84 -15.38 4.55
CA PRO A 280 -4.00 -14.01 4.05
C PRO A 280 -3.49 -12.93 5.01
N SER A 281 -3.73 -13.11 6.31
CA SER A 281 -3.29 -12.23 7.41
C SER A 281 -1.77 -12.19 7.61
N LEU A 282 -1.03 -13.08 6.95
CA LEU A 282 0.43 -13.05 6.90
C LEU A 282 0.96 -12.65 5.52
N GLN A 283 0.13 -12.52 4.48
CA GLN A 283 0.63 -12.08 3.17
C GLN A 283 0.95 -10.60 3.18
N LYS A 284 2.04 -10.19 2.54
CA LYS A 284 2.43 -8.80 2.28
C LYS A 284 2.45 -8.61 0.78
N ILE A 285 2.23 -7.39 0.34
CA ILE A 285 2.35 -7.02 -1.06
C ILE A 285 3.25 -5.79 -1.18
N ILE A 286 4.16 -5.80 -2.15
CA ILE A 286 5.04 -4.67 -2.47
C ILE A 286 5.08 -4.44 -3.98
N PRO A 287 5.22 -3.19 -4.44
CA PRO A 287 5.51 -2.92 -5.83
C PRO A 287 6.91 -3.45 -6.20
N ILE A 288 7.07 -3.90 -7.44
CA ILE A 288 8.36 -4.20 -8.04
C ILE A 288 8.92 -2.90 -8.60
N THR A 289 9.96 -2.39 -7.96
CA THR A 289 10.59 -1.11 -8.35
C THR A 289 10.97 -1.11 -9.82
N GLY A 290 10.59 -0.05 -10.54
CA GLY A 290 10.90 0.13 -11.97
C GLY A 290 9.97 -0.61 -12.93
N SER A 291 8.92 -1.28 -12.44
CA SER A 291 7.91 -1.92 -13.28
C SER A 291 6.76 -1.01 -13.71
N TRP A 292 6.74 0.23 -13.21
CA TRP A 292 5.68 1.20 -13.48
C TRP A 292 5.78 1.78 -14.90
N TYR A 293 4.64 1.96 -15.56
CA TYR A 293 4.55 2.64 -16.85
C TYR A 293 3.18 3.30 -17.05
N VAL A 294 3.17 4.36 -17.87
CA VAL A 294 1.97 5.06 -18.34
C VAL A 294 1.95 4.99 -19.87
N GLN A 295 0.78 4.68 -20.45
CA GLN A 295 0.57 4.57 -21.89
C GLN A 295 -0.72 5.27 -22.32
#